data_AF-A0A5B9E7G1-F1
#
_entry.id   AF-A0A5B9E7G1-F1
#
_cell.length_a   1.000
_cell.length_b   1.000
_cell.length_c   1.000
_cell.angle_alpha   90.00
_cell.angle_beta   90.00
_cell.angle_gamma   90.00
#
_symmetry.space_group_name_H-M   'P 1'
#
loop_
_entity.id
_entity.type
_entity.pdbx_description
1 polymer ?
#
loop_
_entity_poly.entity_id
_entity_poly.type
_entity_poly.pdbx_seq_one_letter_code
_entity_poly.pdbx_strand_id
1 'polypeptide(L)'
;MTRYIPAAIQNELWGRAAGRCEFAGCNKPLWKSSVTTERVNIGQKAHIYSFSEGGPRGRDGVLPEDINSVDNLLLVCHECHQKIDKAVDGGRYPAPLLREMKRDHESRIELVTGIDTTRKSHVLLYGANIGEHTAPLTYAGAATAMFPHRYPATDRAISLSLHNSAGTDRDEQFWISERENLERQFARRVRDQIADGDIAHLSVFSLAPQPLLIHLGTLLGDIIPCDVYQLHREPQTWAWPSGGAAPEYFIHEPQIKGRKAALVLSLSATIDLGRITSVLGEDASIWVITVQTPHNDLMKSRDQLSSLRAVLRRVFDRIKSAHGQSAILHIFAAAPVSACLEVGRVRMPKADMPWQLYDQVNARGGFVPALSISLEAN
;
A
#
# COMPACT_ATOMS: atom_id res chain seq x y z
N MET A 1 36.69 37.64 -1.92
CA MET A 1 35.80 36.46 -2.04
C MET A 1 35.56 36.17 -3.51
N THR A 2 35.59 34.90 -3.92
CA THR A 2 35.33 34.49 -5.30
C THR A 2 33.99 33.76 -5.38
N ARG A 3 33.25 33.92 -6.48
CA ARG A 3 32.05 33.12 -6.77
C ARG A 3 32.38 31.70 -7.26
N TYR A 4 33.67 31.40 -7.43
CA TYR A 4 34.12 30.07 -7.79
C TYR A 4 33.83 29.07 -6.67
N ILE A 5 33.09 28.02 -7.00
CA ILE A 5 32.81 26.88 -6.11
C ILE A 5 33.73 25.73 -6.54
N PRO A 6 34.57 25.17 -5.65
CA PRO A 6 35.47 24.07 -6.00
C PRO A 6 34.73 22.83 -6.54
N ALA A 7 35.36 22.09 -7.46
CA ALA A 7 34.76 20.90 -8.05
C ALA A 7 34.31 19.85 -7.01
N ALA A 8 35.08 19.66 -5.93
CA ALA A 8 34.72 18.76 -4.84
C ALA A 8 33.37 19.12 -4.21
N ILE A 9 33.17 20.41 -3.88
CA ILE A 9 31.90 20.91 -3.32
C ILE A 9 30.76 20.79 -4.32
N GLN A 10 31.03 21.04 -5.61
CA GLN A 10 30.01 20.84 -6.64
C GLN A 10 29.58 19.37 -6.73
N ASN A 11 30.55 18.44 -6.76
CA ASN A 11 30.28 17.01 -6.84
C ASN A 11 29.47 16.52 -5.63
N GLU A 12 29.84 16.99 -4.44
CA GLU A 12 29.12 16.68 -3.21
C GLU A 12 27.68 17.20 -3.24
N LEU A 13 27.49 18.46 -3.64
CA LEU A 13 26.15 19.06 -3.79
C LEU A 13 25.30 18.25 -4.80
N TRP A 14 25.87 17.89 -5.95
CA TRP A 14 25.19 17.06 -6.94
C TRP A 14 24.86 15.66 -6.43
N GLY A 15 25.76 15.06 -5.64
CA GLY A 15 25.59 13.76 -5.00
C GLY A 15 24.44 13.77 -3.99
N ARG A 16 24.46 14.69 -3.02
CA ARG A 16 23.42 14.83 -1.99
C ARG A 16 22.04 15.14 -2.59
N ALA A 17 21.98 15.90 -3.68
CA ALA A 17 20.74 16.22 -4.37
C ALA A 17 20.27 15.15 -5.38
N ALA A 18 21.06 14.09 -5.61
CA ALA A 18 20.87 13.09 -6.67
C ALA A 18 20.64 13.71 -8.07
N GLY A 19 21.26 14.86 -8.34
CA GLY A 19 21.08 15.63 -9.57
C GLY A 19 19.66 16.12 -9.84
N ARG A 20 18.87 16.36 -8.77
CA ARG A 20 17.50 16.88 -8.84
C ARG A 20 17.40 18.24 -8.16
N CYS A 21 16.48 19.08 -8.62
CA CYS A 21 16.22 20.39 -8.02
C CYS A 21 15.74 20.25 -6.56
N GLU A 22 16.47 20.88 -5.62
CA GLU A 22 16.19 20.85 -4.17
C GLU A 22 15.07 21.82 -3.75
N PHE A 23 14.57 22.65 -4.67
CA PHE A 23 13.46 23.54 -4.38
C PHE A 23 12.17 22.74 -4.12
N ALA A 24 11.50 23.01 -2.99
CA ALA A 24 10.30 22.29 -2.58
C ALA A 24 9.22 22.30 -3.69
N GLY A 25 8.73 21.11 -4.03
CA GLY A 25 7.74 20.90 -5.10
C GLY A 25 8.28 20.86 -6.53
N CYS A 26 9.60 21.01 -6.76
CA CYS A 26 10.19 20.91 -8.11
C CYS A 26 10.73 19.51 -8.43
N ASN A 27 11.78 19.07 -7.74
CA ASN A 27 12.40 17.74 -7.89
C ASN A 27 12.74 17.32 -9.35
N LYS A 28 12.88 18.26 -10.30
CA LYS A 28 13.16 17.90 -11.70
C LYS A 28 14.62 17.46 -11.90
N PRO A 29 14.90 16.50 -12.81
CA PRO A 29 16.27 16.13 -13.13
C PRO A 29 17.00 17.32 -13.77
N LEU A 30 18.26 17.54 -13.37
CA LEU A 30 19.05 18.70 -13.80
C LEU A 30 20.14 18.37 -14.83
N TRP A 31 20.27 17.09 -15.19
CA TRP A 31 21.22 16.59 -16.19
C TRP A 31 20.60 16.42 -17.60
N LYS A 32 19.32 16.75 -17.77
CA LYS A 32 18.63 16.71 -19.05
C LYS A 32 17.59 17.82 -19.19
N SER A 33 17.26 18.14 -20.44
CA SER A 33 16.13 19.00 -20.79
C SER A 33 14.81 18.37 -20.34
N SER A 34 13.96 19.15 -19.66
CA SER A 34 12.61 18.71 -19.29
C SER A 34 11.65 18.61 -20.48
N VAL A 35 12.02 19.20 -21.62
CA VAL A 35 11.18 19.24 -22.83
C VAL A 35 11.66 18.23 -23.86
N THR A 36 12.96 18.25 -24.20
CA THR A 36 13.53 17.45 -25.29
C THR A 36 14.19 16.17 -24.82
N THR A 37 14.39 16.00 -23.50
CA THR A 37 15.12 14.87 -22.88
C THR A 37 16.61 14.76 -23.24
N GLU A 38 17.12 15.69 -24.05
CA GLU A 38 18.54 15.79 -24.42
C GLU A 38 19.43 16.00 -23.19
N ARG A 39 20.66 15.50 -23.26
CA ARG A 39 21.66 15.65 -22.19
C ARG A 39 22.16 17.10 -22.15
N VAL A 40 21.79 17.83 -21.09
CA VAL A 40 22.21 19.21 -20.85
C VAL A 40 22.21 19.48 -19.36
N ASN A 41 23.25 20.15 -18.86
CA ASN A 41 23.30 20.57 -17.47
C ASN A 41 22.50 21.88 -17.30
N ILE A 42 21.32 21.78 -16.70
CA ILE A 42 20.45 22.93 -16.37
C ILE A 42 20.49 23.29 -14.88
N GLY A 43 21.39 22.65 -14.12
CA GLY A 43 21.56 22.89 -12.69
C GLY A 43 22.36 24.14 -12.39
N GLN A 44 21.89 24.91 -11.42
CA GLN A 44 22.51 26.11 -10.89
C GLN A 44 22.74 25.92 -9.39
N LYS A 45 23.78 26.57 -8.84
CA LYS A 45 24.05 26.57 -7.40
C LYS A 45 23.59 27.90 -6.83
N ALA A 46 22.47 27.90 -6.13
CA ALA A 46 21.93 29.06 -5.45
C ALA A 46 22.52 29.16 -4.04
N HIS A 47 22.95 30.34 -3.64
CA HIS A 47 23.40 30.57 -2.28
C HIS A 47 22.21 30.78 -1.33
N ILE A 48 22.20 30.07 -0.20
CA ILE A 48 21.25 30.27 0.89
C ILE A 48 21.49 31.65 1.49
N TYR A 49 22.65 31.89 2.08
CA TYR A 49 23.09 33.22 2.50
C TYR A 49 23.82 33.89 1.35
N SER A 50 23.50 35.16 1.10
CA SER A 50 23.90 35.87 -0.11
C SER A 50 25.41 36.07 -0.20
N PHE A 51 25.98 35.87 -1.39
CA PHE A 51 27.39 36.17 -1.62
C PHE A 51 27.75 37.62 -1.31
N SER A 52 26.86 38.59 -1.54
CA SER A 52 27.02 40.01 -1.20
C SER A 52 26.27 40.36 0.09
N GLU A 53 26.85 41.26 0.90
CA GLU A 53 26.21 41.77 2.13
C GLU A 53 24.86 42.47 1.86
N GLY A 54 24.74 43.21 0.75
CA GLY A 54 23.48 43.83 0.30
C GLY A 54 22.57 42.89 -0.51
N GLY A 55 22.85 41.58 -0.54
CA GLY A 55 21.99 40.62 -1.23
C GLY A 55 20.69 40.35 -0.48
N PRO A 56 19.69 39.70 -1.11
CA PRO A 56 18.34 39.53 -0.54
C PRO A 56 18.28 38.92 0.87
N ARG A 57 19.30 38.16 1.27
CA ARG A 57 19.37 37.45 2.55
C ARG A 57 20.58 37.86 3.41
N GLY A 58 21.43 38.79 2.94
CA GLY A 58 22.67 39.18 3.60
C GLY A 58 23.62 38.01 3.91
N ARG A 59 24.61 38.26 4.79
CA ARG A 59 25.61 37.28 5.27
C ARG A 59 25.47 36.97 6.75
N ASP A 60 24.26 36.99 7.30
CA ASP A 60 23.88 36.77 8.71
C ASP A 60 24.78 35.79 9.51
N GLY A 61 25.95 36.27 9.96
CA GLY A 61 26.97 35.47 10.65
C GLY A 61 27.76 34.44 9.81
N VAL A 62 27.55 34.33 8.49
CA VAL A 62 28.28 33.37 7.63
C VAL A 62 29.69 33.89 7.34
N LEU A 63 30.69 33.10 7.71
CA LEU A 63 32.08 33.43 7.47
C LEU A 63 32.40 33.47 5.96
N PRO A 64 33.29 34.37 5.50
CA PRO A 64 33.72 34.45 4.11
C PRO A 64 34.15 33.13 3.46
N GLU A 65 34.79 32.26 4.24
CA GLU A 65 35.26 30.93 3.84
C GLU A 65 34.11 29.93 3.63
N ASP A 66 33.01 30.08 4.37
CA ASP A 66 31.86 29.18 4.36
C ASP A 66 30.81 29.57 3.32
N ILE A 67 30.97 30.72 2.66
CA ILE A 67 30.00 31.23 1.69
C ILE A 67 29.80 30.26 0.52
N ASN A 68 30.84 29.51 0.14
CA ASN A 68 30.78 28.50 -0.92
C ASN A 68 30.78 27.07 -0.37
N SER A 69 30.50 26.87 0.92
CA SER A 69 30.34 25.54 1.52
C SER A 69 29.12 24.82 0.93
N VAL A 70 29.14 23.49 0.92
CA VAL A 70 27.99 22.69 0.46
C VAL A 70 26.72 23.00 1.26
N ASP A 71 26.87 23.32 2.54
CA ASP A 71 25.76 23.62 3.45
C ASP A 71 25.09 24.97 3.15
N ASN A 72 25.80 25.90 2.50
CA ASN A 72 25.26 27.18 2.04
C ASN A 72 24.75 27.17 0.59
N LEU A 73 24.75 26.01 -0.08
CA LEU A 73 24.36 25.89 -1.49
C LEU A 73 23.12 25.01 -1.67
N LEU A 74 22.20 25.46 -2.52
CA LEU A 74 21.14 24.63 -3.08
C LEU A 74 21.40 24.36 -4.56
N LEU A 75 21.23 23.11 -4.98
CA LEU A 75 21.16 22.72 -6.37
C LEU A 75 19.74 22.93 -6.89
N VAL A 76 19.57 23.89 -7.80
CA VAL A 76 18.26 24.26 -8.35
C VAL A 76 18.30 24.41 -9.85
N CYS A 77 17.15 24.33 -10.49
CA CYS A 77 17.04 24.74 -11.88
C CYS A 77 17.03 26.25 -12.05
N HIS A 78 17.17 26.72 -13.29
CA HIS A 78 17.11 28.14 -13.60
C HIS A 78 15.84 28.86 -13.10
N GLU A 79 14.66 28.30 -13.34
CA GLU A 79 13.38 28.89 -12.91
C GLU A 79 13.29 29.06 -11.37
N CYS A 80 13.72 28.04 -10.63
CA CYS A 80 13.72 28.08 -9.16
C CYS A 80 14.80 29.03 -8.64
N HIS A 81 15.98 29.07 -9.27
CA HIS A 81 17.03 30.01 -8.91
C HIS A 81 16.57 31.46 -9.08
N GLN A 82 15.92 31.78 -10.21
CA GLN A 82 15.33 33.11 -10.42
C GLN A 82 14.29 33.45 -9.34
N LYS A 83 13.47 32.49 -8.88
CA LYS A 83 12.51 32.72 -7.79
C LYS A 83 13.23 33.06 -6.48
N ILE A 84 14.28 32.31 -6.15
CA ILE A 84 15.08 32.55 -4.94
C ILE A 84 15.72 33.94 -4.96
N ASP A 85 16.21 34.40 -6.11
CA ASP A 85 16.96 35.66 -6.21
C ASP A 85 16.10 36.91 -6.43
N LYS A 86 14.79 36.77 -6.68
CA LYS A 86 13.88 37.90 -6.87
C LYS A 86 13.62 38.63 -5.55
N ALA A 87 14.37 39.69 -5.28
CA ALA A 87 14.20 40.57 -4.12
C ALA A 87 12.78 41.20 -4.00
N VAL A 88 12.03 41.25 -5.10
CA VAL A 88 10.70 41.90 -5.21
C VAL A 88 9.59 41.13 -4.48
N ASP A 89 9.81 39.87 -4.08
CA ASP A 89 8.78 39.06 -3.44
C ASP A 89 8.63 39.26 -1.92
N GLY A 90 9.30 40.27 -1.35
CA GLY A 90 9.16 40.65 0.07
C GLY A 90 9.88 39.73 1.04
N GLY A 91 10.88 38.97 0.59
CA GLY A 91 11.63 38.04 1.45
C GLY A 91 10.96 36.69 1.60
N ARG A 92 10.26 36.22 0.55
CA ARG A 92 9.50 34.96 0.57
C ARG A 92 10.37 33.73 0.81
N TYR A 93 11.66 33.81 0.50
CA TYR A 93 12.62 32.73 0.67
C TYR A 93 13.73 33.14 1.65
N PRO A 94 13.46 33.20 2.97
CA PRO A 94 14.49 33.49 3.96
C PRO A 94 15.44 32.28 4.10
N ALA A 95 16.66 32.52 4.60
CA ALA A 95 17.67 31.46 4.75
C ALA A 95 17.18 30.23 5.54
N PRO A 96 16.44 30.36 6.66
CA PRO A 96 15.89 29.20 7.37
C PRO A 96 15.01 28.29 6.50
N LEU A 97 14.16 28.87 5.64
CA LEU A 97 13.30 28.12 4.74
C LEU A 97 14.12 27.35 3.68
N LEU A 98 15.13 27.99 3.10
CA LEU A 98 15.99 27.32 2.11
C LEU A 98 16.81 26.18 2.73
N ARG A 99 17.28 26.36 3.97
CA ARG A 99 17.96 25.29 4.73
C ARG A 99 17.03 24.12 5.01
N GLU A 100 15.77 24.40 5.37
CA GLU A 100 14.75 23.36 5.56
C GLU A 100 14.49 22.60 4.25
N MET A 101 14.25 23.30 3.14
CA MET A 101 14.07 22.68 1.82
C MET A 101 15.24 21.75 1.44
N LYS A 102 16.47 22.23 1.63
CA LYS A 102 17.69 21.44 1.41
C LYS A 102 17.71 20.19 2.29
N ARG A 103 17.57 20.37 3.61
CA ARG A 103 17.60 19.27 4.58
C ARG A 103 16.56 18.21 4.26
N ASP A 104 15.32 18.61 3.94
CA ASP A 104 14.24 17.69 3.65
C ASP A 104 14.47 16.94 2.32
N HIS A 105 15.04 17.62 1.31
CA HIS A 105 15.42 16.99 0.05
C HIS A 105 16.55 15.97 0.24
N GLU A 106 17.67 16.38 0.85
CA GLU A 106 18.84 15.53 1.06
C GLU A 106 18.50 14.33 1.96
N SER A 107 17.75 14.54 3.06
CA SER A 107 17.31 13.47 3.95
C SER A 107 16.42 12.46 3.21
N ARG A 108 15.53 12.93 2.33
CA ARG A 108 14.70 12.06 1.50
C ARG A 108 15.53 11.28 0.49
N ILE A 109 16.51 11.91 -0.17
CA ILE A 109 17.42 11.21 -1.08
C ILE A 109 18.14 10.10 -0.32
N GLU A 110 18.81 10.43 0.78
CA GLU A 110 19.54 9.48 1.62
C GLU A 110 18.66 8.29 2.05
N LEU A 111 17.45 8.58 2.53
CA LEU A 111 16.50 7.55 2.97
C LEU A 111 16.07 6.61 1.83
N VAL A 112 15.75 7.17 0.65
CA VAL A 112 15.24 6.42 -0.50
C VAL A 112 16.37 5.62 -1.17
N THR A 113 17.56 6.20 -1.28
CA THR A 113 18.73 5.55 -1.92
C THR A 113 19.50 4.65 -0.97
N GLY A 114 19.31 4.78 0.34
CA GLY A 114 19.91 3.92 1.37
C GLY A 114 19.13 2.61 1.62
N ILE A 115 17.99 2.40 0.95
CA ILE A 115 17.25 1.14 1.06
C ILE A 115 18.09 0.01 0.47
N ASP A 116 18.34 -1.02 1.27
CA ASP A 116 19.15 -2.16 0.87
C ASP A 116 18.64 -2.81 -0.43
N THR A 117 19.56 -3.13 -1.35
CA THR A 117 19.22 -3.64 -2.69
C THR A 117 18.45 -4.98 -2.71
N THR A 118 18.40 -5.69 -1.58
CA THR A 118 17.58 -6.90 -1.40
C THR A 118 16.12 -6.60 -1.09
N ARG A 119 15.77 -5.35 -0.77
CA ARG A 119 14.39 -4.91 -0.46
C ARG A 119 13.54 -4.64 -1.69
N LYS A 120 14.02 -4.98 -2.90
CA LYS A 120 13.21 -4.98 -4.12
C LYS A 120 11.94 -5.81 -3.93
N SER A 121 10.83 -5.36 -4.50
CA SER A 121 9.53 -6.05 -4.43
C SER A 121 8.72 -5.77 -5.70
N HIS A 122 8.04 -6.79 -6.22
CA HIS A 122 7.15 -6.62 -7.37
C HIS A 122 5.80 -6.08 -6.91
N VAL A 123 5.31 -5.04 -7.56
CA VAL A 123 4.00 -4.45 -7.28
C VAL A 123 2.92 -5.34 -7.89
N LEU A 124 2.04 -5.89 -7.07
CA LEU A 124 0.86 -6.65 -7.49
C LEU A 124 -0.39 -5.79 -7.30
N LEU A 125 -1.13 -5.56 -8.39
CA LEU A 125 -2.39 -4.84 -8.39
C LEU A 125 -3.53 -5.81 -8.74
N TYR A 126 -4.59 -5.81 -7.93
CA TYR A 126 -5.83 -6.51 -8.24
C TYR A 126 -7.05 -5.69 -7.86
N GLY A 127 -7.90 -5.41 -8.84
CA GLY A 127 -9.16 -4.71 -8.62
C GLY A 127 -10.29 -5.30 -9.44
N ALA A 128 -11.49 -5.21 -8.89
CA ALA A 128 -12.74 -5.61 -9.51
C ALA A 128 -13.83 -4.58 -9.16
N ASN A 129 -14.92 -4.56 -9.92
CA ASN A 129 -16.04 -3.67 -9.64
C ASN A 129 -16.64 -3.97 -8.26
N ILE A 130 -16.95 -2.92 -7.49
CA ILE A 130 -17.69 -3.00 -6.22
C ILE A 130 -18.95 -2.17 -6.40
N GLY A 131 -20.11 -2.82 -6.58
CA GLY A 131 -21.29 -2.15 -7.12
C GLY A 131 -20.99 -1.41 -8.43
N GLU A 132 -21.20 -0.09 -8.45
CA GLU A 132 -20.98 0.78 -9.62
C GLU A 132 -19.61 1.47 -9.63
N HIS A 133 -18.77 1.26 -8.63
CA HIS A 133 -17.49 1.94 -8.49
C HIS A 133 -16.33 1.13 -9.10
N THR A 134 -15.51 1.80 -9.92
CA THR A 134 -14.23 1.25 -10.42
C THR A 134 -13.10 1.51 -9.43
N ALA A 135 -12.12 0.61 -9.38
CA ALA A 135 -10.96 0.70 -8.50
C ALA A 135 -9.78 1.41 -9.20
N PRO A 136 -9.43 2.67 -8.87
CA PRO A 136 -8.28 3.34 -9.47
C PRO A 136 -6.98 2.89 -8.82
N LEU A 137 -6.56 1.66 -9.12
CA LEU A 137 -5.24 1.15 -8.75
C LEU A 137 -4.21 1.69 -9.73
N THR A 138 -3.24 2.46 -9.23
CA THR A 138 -2.15 3.00 -10.05
C THR A 138 -0.80 2.52 -9.56
N TYR A 139 0.09 2.23 -10.50
CA TYR A 139 1.48 1.89 -10.18
C TYR A 139 2.16 3.01 -9.38
N ALA A 140 1.95 4.27 -9.76
CA ALA A 140 2.59 5.41 -9.09
C ALA A 140 2.20 5.53 -7.61
N GLY A 141 0.91 5.36 -7.28
CA GLY A 141 0.43 5.37 -5.89
C GLY A 141 0.99 4.19 -5.08
N ALA A 142 0.98 3.00 -5.66
CA ALA A 142 1.52 1.79 -5.04
C ALA A 142 3.04 1.89 -4.79
N ALA A 143 3.80 2.26 -5.83
CA ALA A 143 5.25 2.44 -5.76
C ALA A 143 5.66 3.46 -4.69
N THR A 144 4.92 4.56 -4.58
CA THR A 144 5.19 5.60 -3.56
C THR A 144 4.99 5.06 -2.15
N ALA A 145 3.93 4.29 -1.90
CA ALA A 145 3.63 3.71 -0.59
C ALA A 145 4.60 2.61 -0.13
N MET A 146 5.46 2.11 -1.02
CA MET A 146 6.48 1.12 -0.67
C MET A 146 7.60 1.70 0.20
N PHE A 147 7.90 2.99 -0.01
CA PHE A 147 8.99 3.66 0.69
C PHE A 147 8.64 3.94 2.16
N PRO A 148 9.63 3.91 3.07
CA PRO A 148 11.04 3.62 2.83
C PRO A 148 11.41 2.13 2.97
N HIS A 149 10.43 1.24 3.21
CA HIS A 149 10.74 -0.14 3.60
C HIS A 149 11.03 -1.07 2.42
N ARG A 150 10.49 -0.74 1.25
CA ARG A 150 10.63 -1.48 -0.01
C ARG A 150 10.73 -0.49 -1.16
N TYR A 151 11.23 -0.95 -2.30
CA TYR A 151 11.16 -0.20 -3.56
C TYR A 151 10.75 -1.13 -4.71
N PRO A 152 10.10 -0.61 -5.76
CA PRO A 152 9.67 -1.42 -6.90
C PRO A 152 10.84 -2.12 -7.59
N ALA A 153 10.72 -3.42 -7.83
CA ALA A 153 11.71 -4.20 -8.58
C ALA A 153 11.76 -3.83 -10.07
N THR A 154 10.64 -3.33 -10.60
CA THR A 154 10.45 -2.91 -12.00
C THR A 154 9.64 -1.63 -12.06
N ASP A 155 9.64 -0.94 -13.21
CA ASP A 155 8.90 0.30 -13.48
C ASP A 155 7.40 0.11 -13.76
N ARG A 156 6.89 -1.12 -13.62
CA ARG A 156 5.51 -1.52 -13.89
C ARG A 156 4.95 -2.42 -12.80
N ALA A 157 3.62 -2.52 -12.74
CA ALA A 157 2.91 -3.46 -11.87
C ALA A 157 2.52 -4.73 -12.61
N ILE A 158 2.43 -5.84 -11.86
CA ILE A 158 1.70 -7.03 -12.26
C ILE A 158 0.22 -6.77 -11.99
N SER A 159 -0.60 -6.65 -13.04
CA SER A 159 -2.05 -6.48 -12.92
C SER A 159 -2.77 -7.82 -13.12
N LEU A 160 -3.69 -8.14 -12.20
CA LEU A 160 -4.56 -9.33 -12.26
C LEU A 160 -6.02 -9.00 -12.61
N SER A 161 -6.39 -7.72 -12.69
CA SER A 161 -7.78 -7.28 -12.91
C SER A 161 -8.34 -7.73 -14.25
N LEU A 162 -9.64 -8.01 -14.31
CA LEU A 162 -10.38 -8.11 -15.56
C LEU A 162 -10.66 -6.70 -16.09
N HIS A 163 -10.23 -6.41 -17.32
CA HIS A 163 -10.45 -5.11 -17.94
C HIS A 163 -11.76 -5.09 -18.73
N ASN A 164 -12.45 -3.94 -18.75
CA ASN A 164 -13.69 -3.70 -19.52
C ASN A 164 -14.87 -4.64 -19.18
N SER A 165 -14.94 -5.15 -17.95
CA SER A 165 -16.11 -5.90 -17.48
C SER A 165 -17.24 -4.95 -17.08
N ALA A 166 -18.42 -5.14 -17.66
CA ALA A 166 -19.65 -4.45 -17.26
C ALA A 166 -20.40 -5.18 -16.14
N GLY A 167 -19.98 -6.40 -15.80
CA GLY A 167 -20.62 -7.20 -14.74
C GLY A 167 -20.39 -6.61 -13.36
N THR A 168 -21.34 -6.86 -12.47
CA THR A 168 -21.29 -6.41 -11.07
C THR A 168 -21.46 -7.59 -10.10
N ASP A 169 -21.13 -7.38 -8.84
CA ASP A 169 -21.34 -8.32 -7.72
C ASP A 169 -22.79 -8.82 -7.55
N ARG A 170 -23.75 -8.19 -8.23
CA ARG A 170 -25.16 -8.60 -8.30
C ARG A 170 -25.41 -9.79 -9.24
N ASP A 171 -24.50 -10.04 -10.17
CA ASP A 171 -24.64 -11.04 -11.23
C ASP A 171 -23.90 -12.33 -10.87
N GLU A 172 -24.51 -13.50 -11.04
CA GLU A 172 -23.83 -14.78 -10.76
C GLU A 172 -22.64 -15.01 -11.70
N GLN A 173 -22.78 -14.59 -12.96
CA GLN A 173 -21.72 -14.69 -13.96
C GLN A 173 -20.50 -13.83 -13.61
N PHE A 174 -20.68 -12.74 -12.85
CA PHE A 174 -19.56 -11.90 -12.40
C PHE A 174 -18.61 -12.70 -11.52
N TRP A 175 -19.14 -13.42 -10.51
CA TRP A 175 -18.32 -14.19 -9.58
C TRP A 175 -17.56 -15.32 -10.28
N ILE A 176 -18.19 -15.99 -11.25
CA ILE A 176 -17.55 -17.03 -12.06
C ILE A 176 -16.41 -16.43 -12.90
N SER A 177 -16.71 -15.36 -13.64
CA SER A 177 -15.74 -14.75 -14.56
C SER A 177 -14.55 -14.12 -13.83
N GLU A 178 -14.80 -13.41 -12.73
CA GLU A 178 -13.75 -12.81 -11.89
C GLU A 178 -12.87 -13.87 -11.26
N ARG A 179 -13.45 -14.95 -10.74
CA ARG A 179 -12.69 -16.08 -10.18
C ARG A 179 -11.77 -16.70 -11.23
N GLU A 180 -12.32 -17.10 -12.38
CA GLU A 180 -11.54 -17.76 -13.42
C GLU A 180 -10.44 -16.85 -13.99
N ASN A 181 -10.72 -15.55 -14.13
CA ASN A 181 -9.70 -14.59 -14.55
C ASN A 181 -8.60 -14.46 -13.49
N LEU A 182 -8.97 -14.28 -12.22
CA LEU A 182 -8.03 -14.14 -11.12
C LEU A 182 -7.11 -15.37 -11.02
N GLU A 183 -7.68 -16.59 -11.01
CA GLU A 183 -6.92 -17.84 -10.95
C GLU A 183 -5.94 -17.97 -12.13
N ARG A 184 -6.40 -17.70 -13.37
CA ARG A 184 -5.57 -17.78 -14.59
C ARG A 184 -4.45 -16.75 -14.61
N GLN A 185 -4.76 -15.48 -14.32
CA GLN A 185 -3.76 -14.42 -14.31
C GLN A 185 -2.76 -14.64 -13.18
N PHE A 186 -3.22 -15.08 -12.00
CA PHE A 186 -2.33 -15.38 -10.89
C PHE A 186 -1.36 -16.52 -11.24
N ALA A 187 -1.85 -17.63 -11.80
CA ALA A 187 -0.99 -18.73 -12.21
C ALA A 187 0.10 -18.24 -13.18
N ARG A 188 -0.32 -17.61 -14.29
CA ARG A 188 0.59 -17.19 -15.35
C ARG A 188 1.55 -16.07 -14.95
N ARG A 189 1.08 -15.08 -14.19
CA ARG A 189 1.82 -13.83 -13.93
C ARG A 189 2.47 -13.78 -12.56
N VAL A 190 2.13 -14.69 -11.65
CA VAL A 190 2.70 -14.69 -10.30
C VAL A 190 3.31 -16.04 -9.99
N ARG A 191 2.54 -17.13 -10.08
CA ARG A 191 3.02 -18.46 -9.69
C ARG A 191 4.19 -18.93 -10.54
N ASP A 192 4.09 -18.83 -11.87
CA ASP A 192 5.15 -19.28 -12.78
C ASP A 192 6.45 -18.48 -12.55
N GLN A 193 6.34 -17.15 -12.41
CA GLN A 193 7.50 -16.28 -12.14
C GLN A 193 8.10 -16.48 -10.74
N ILE A 194 7.33 -16.93 -9.75
CA ILE A 194 7.89 -17.35 -8.45
C ILE A 194 8.67 -18.66 -8.62
N ALA A 195 8.13 -19.63 -9.36
CA ALA A 195 8.78 -20.92 -9.61
C ALA A 195 10.09 -20.75 -10.39
N ASP A 196 10.15 -19.81 -11.34
CA ASP A 196 11.34 -19.47 -12.11
C ASP A 196 12.37 -18.64 -11.29
N GLY A 197 12.00 -18.18 -10.09
CA GLY A 197 12.86 -17.38 -9.22
C GLY A 197 12.92 -15.88 -9.55
N ASP A 198 12.12 -15.41 -10.51
CA ASP A 198 12.05 -13.99 -10.91
C ASP A 198 11.39 -13.12 -9.84
N ILE A 199 10.42 -13.67 -9.10
CA ILE A 199 9.70 -12.98 -8.02
C ILE A 199 10.12 -13.54 -6.66
N ALA A 200 10.92 -12.77 -5.92
CA ALA A 200 11.32 -13.09 -4.54
C ALA A 200 10.42 -12.45 -3.46
N HIS A 201 9.66 -11.41 -3.81
CA HIS A 201 8.78 -10.69 -2.89
C HIS A 201 7.69 -9.92 -3.65
N LEU A 202 6.50 -9.83 -3.05
CA LEU A 202 5.35 -9.08 -3.58
C LEU A 202 4.88 -7.97 -2.63
N SER A 203 4.55 -6.81 -3.17
CA SER A 203 3.82 -5.74 -2.48
C SER A 203 2.42 -5.65 -3.09
N VAL A 204 1.41 -6.05 -2.32
CA VAL A 204 0.05 -6.32 -2.80
C VAL A 204 -0.87 -5.17 -2.46
N PHE A 205 -1.49 -4.59 -3.50
CA PHE A 205 -2.48 -3.53 -3.41
C PHE A 205 -3.73 -4.02 -4.14
N SER A 206 -4.88 -3.97 -3.47
CA SER A 206 -6.10 -4.50 -4.06
C SER A 206 -7.35 -3.73 -3.67
N LEU A 207 -8.37 -3.78 -4.52
CA LEU A 207 -9.65 -3.17 -4.23
C LEU A 207 -10.73 -3.92 -5.03
N ALA A 208 -11.39 -4.87 -4.38
CA ALA A 208 -12.38 -5.77 -4.95
C ALA A 208 -13.41 -6.16 -3.87
N PRO A 209 -14.53 -6.79 -4.23
CA PRO A 209 -15.44 -7.38 -3.27
C PRO A 209 -14.74 -8.36 -2.32
N GLN A 210 -15.23 -8.44 -1.07
CA GLN A 210 -14.55 -9.17 0.00
C GLN A 210 -14.27 -10.64 -0.32
N PRO A 211 -15.19 -11.40 -0.97
CA PRO A 211 -14.89 -12.78 -1.37
C PRO A 211 -13.70 -12.92 -2.31
N LEU A 212 -13.56 -12.01 -3.28
CA LEU A 212 -12.46 -12.03 -4.25
C LEU A 212 -11.12 -11.67 -3.58
N LEU A 213 -11.13 -10.75 -2.60
CA LEU A 213 -9.96 -10.43 -1.79
C LEU A 213 -9.51 -11.63 -0.95
N ILE A 214 -10.45 -12.32 -0.29
CA ILE A 214 -10.14 -13.55 0.45
C ILE A 214 -9.60 -14.61 -0.51
N HIS A 215 -10.18 -14.78 -1.69
CA HIS A 215 -9.72 -15.75 -2.67
C HIS A 215 -8.31 -15.42 -3.20
N LEU A 216 -8.00 -14.16 -3.54
CA LEU A 216 -6.63 -13.74 -3.87
C LEU A 216 -5.67 -14.05 -2.70
N GLY A 217 -6.11 -13.82 -1.47
CA GLY A 217 -5.36 -14.22 -0.28
C GLY A 217 -5.03 -15.73 -0.27
N THR A 218 -5.99 -16.59 -0.62
CA THR A 218 -5.73 -18.05 -0.69
C THR A 218 -4.76 -18.45 -1.78
N LEU A 219 -4.73 -17.72 -2.90
CA LEU A 219 -3.77 -17.96 -3.99
C LEU A 219 -2.35 -17.53 -3.60
N LEU A 220 -2.24 -16.44 -2.84
CA LEU A 220 -0.97 -15.95 -2.27
C LEU A 220 -0.44 -16.85 -1.15
N GLY A 221 -1.31 -17.35 -0.27
CA GLY A 221 -0.94 -18.19 0.87
C GLY A 221 0.36 -17.75 1.56
N ASP A 222 1.25 -18.73 1.75
CA ASP A 222 2.63 -18.56 2.19
C ASP A 222 3.65 -18.96 1.10
N ILE A 223 3.26 -18.95 -0.20
CA ILE A 223 4.16 -19.38 -1.30
C ILE A 223 5.36 -18.43 -1.50
N ILE A 224 5.21 -17.16 -1.11
CA ILE A 224 6.26 -16.14 -1.19
C ILE A 224 6.04 -15.07 -0.11
N PRO A 225 7.11 -14.47 0.44
CA PRO A 225 6.97 -13.28 1.28
C PRO A 225 6.21 -12.16 0.57
N CYS A 226 5.18 -11.62 1.24
CA CYS A 226 4.47 -10.45 0.74
C CYS A 226 4.05 -9.46 1.83
N ASP A 227 4.01 -8.21 1.39
CA ASP A 227 3.51 -7.05 2.10
C ASP A 227 2.13 -6.68 1.54
N VAL A 228 1.07 -6.84 2.34
CA VAL A 228 -0.30 -6.42 1.98
C VAL A 228 -0.51 -4.98 2.43
N TYR A 229 -1.09 -4.14 1.57
CA TYR A 229 -1.38 -2.73 1.86
C TYR A 229 -2.88 -2.46 2.03
N GLN A 230 -3.19 -1.43 2.81
CA GLN A 230 -4.55 -0.92 3.02
C GLN A 230 -4.73 0.40 2.28
N LEU A 231 -5.87 0.56 1.60
CA LEU A 231 -6.31 1.87 1.11
C LEU A 231 -6.96 2.63 2.27
N HIS A 232 -6.33 3.71 2.68
CA HIS A 232 -6.90 4.70 3.61
C HIS A 232 -7.81 5.65 2.83
N ARG A 233 -8.91 6.10 3.43
CA ARG A 233 -9.92 6.93 2.75
C ARG A 233 -9.73 8.43 2.93
N GLU A 234 -9.20 8.86 4.08
CA GLU A 234 -9.09 10.28 4.45
C GLU A 234 -7.70 10.64 5.01
N PRO A 235 -6.80 11.25 4.21
CA PRO A 235 -6.88 11.37 2.74
C PRO A 235 -6.70 10.02 2.06
N GLN A 236 -7.14 9.91 0.81
CA GLN A 236 -7.01 8.67 0.05
C GLN A 236 -5.53 8.34 -0.22
N THR A 237 -5.00 7.30 0.41
CA THR A 237 -3.59 6.90 0.26
C THR A 237 -3.36 5.43 0.60
N TRP A 238 -2.29 4.86 0.05
CA TRP A 238 -1.79 3.53 0.42
C TRP A 238 -0.67 3.59 1.45
N ALA A 239 -0.15 4.78 1.74
CA ALA A 239 0.91 4.96 2.72
C ALA A 239 0.35 4.65 4.12
N TRP A 240 1.10 3.86 4.89
CA TRP A 240 0.76 3.61 6.28
C TRP A 240 0.83 4.91 7.09
N PRO A 241 -0.19 5.25 7.88
CA PRO A 241 -0.13 6.40 8.78
C PRO A 241 0.95 6.20 9.85
N SER A 242 1.43 7.31 10.41
CA SER A 242 2.34 7.28 11.55
C SER A 242 1.60 6.89 12.83
N GLY A 243 1.96 5.73 13.39
CA GLY A 243 1.44 5.27 14.68
C GLY A 243 0.08 4.57 14.61
N GLY A 244 -0.20 3.82 15.68
CA GLY A 244 -1.43 3.04 15.84
C GLY A 244 -1.15 1.78 16.66
N ALA A 245 -1.72 1.72 17.87
CA ALA A 245 -1.70 0.49 18.66
C ALA A 245 -2.51 -0.59 17.93
N ALA A 246 -2.10 -1.86 18.06
CA ALA A 246 -2.92 -2.92 17.53
C ALA A 246 -4.28 -2.95 18.26
N PRO A 247 -5.41 -3.04 17.54
CA PRO A 247 -6.69 -3.17 18.21
C PRO A 247 -6.70 -4.50 18.95
N GLU A 248 -7.36 -4.51 20.10
CA GLU A 248 -7.70 -5.77 20.73
C GLU A 248 -8.79 -6.45 19.90
N TYR A 249 -8.53 -7.70 19.51
CA TYR A 249 -9.49 -8.51 18.78
C TYR A 249 -10.30 -9.35 19.77
N PHE A 250 -11.62 -9.19 19.75
CA PHE A 250 -12.54 -9.98 20.54
C PHE A 250 -13.03 -11.16 19.71
N ILE A 251 -13.05 -12.35 20.33
CA ILE A 251 -13.55 -13.58 19.74
C ILE A 251 -14.79 -13.98 20.52
N HIS A 252 -15.96 -13.94 19.88
CA HIS A 252 -17.19 -14.48 20.46
C HIS A 252 -17.45 -15.87 19.91
N GLU A 253 -17.49 -16.84 20.81
CA GLU A 253 -17.77 -18.23 20.47
C GLU A 253 -19.28 -18.48 20.38
N PRO A 254 -19.69 -19.46 19.57
CA PRO A 254 -21.10 -19.77 19.41
C PRO A 254 -21.72 -20.26 20.72
N GLN A 255 -22.85 -19.69 21.09
CA GLN A 255 -23.68 -20.23 22.17
C GLN A 255 -24.38 -21.53 21.75
N ILE A 256 -24.73 -21.64 20.46
CA ILE A 256 -25.40 -22.79 19.86
C ILE A 256 -24.37 -23.66 19.14
N LYS A 257 -24.30 -24.94 19.49
CA LYS A 257 -23.39 -25.93 18.87
C LYS A 257 -24.12 -26.77 17.81
N GLY A 258 -24.64 -26.13 16.77
CA GLY A 258 -25.22 -26.86 15.64
C GLY A 258 -24.19 -27.26 14.59
N ARG A 259 -24.68 -27.81 13.47
CA ARG A 259 -23.82 -28.46 12.47
C ARG A 259 -23.15 -27.51 11.49
N LYS A 260 -23.76 -26.34 11.23
CA LYS A 260 -23.24 -25.36 10.27
C LYS A 260 -22.33 -24.39 11.00
N ALA A 261 -21.05 -24.39 10.64
CA ALA A 261 -20.06 -23.46 11.18
C ALA A 261 -20.08 -22.15 10.38
N ALA A 262 -20.23 -21.02 11.05
CA ALA A 262 -20.11 -19.71 10.46
C ALA A 262 -18.99 -18.91 11.14
N LEU A 263 -18.20 -18.18 10.36
CA LEU A 263 -17.28 -17.16 10.85
C LEU A 263 -17.73 -15.79 10.34
N VAL A 264 -17.96 -14.88 11.26
CA VAL A 264 -18.32 -13.49 11.00
C VAL A 264 -17.12 -12.60 11.35
N LEU A 265 -16.67 -11.82 10.38
CA LEU A 265 -15.63 -10.81 10.57
C LEU A 265 -16.30 -9.43 10.62
N SER A 266 -16.48 -8.87 11.82
CA SER A 266 -17.09 -7.55 12.05
C SER A 266 -15.99 -6.52 12.37
N LEU A 267 -15.12 -6.25 11.40
CA LEU A 267 -13.94 -5.40 11.60
C LEU A 267 -14.14 -3.98 11.08
N SER A 268 -14.85 -3.81 9.97
CA SER A 268 -15.18 -2.49 9.42
C SER A 268 -16.58 -2.00 9.79
N ALA A 269 -17.50 -2.92 10.08
CA ALA A 269 -18.84 -2.63 10.55
C ALA A 269 -19.38 -3.81 11.38
N THR A 270 -20.33 -3.54 12.26
CA THR A 270 -21.07 -4.58 12.99
C THR A 270 -22.01 -5.31 12.04
N ILE A 271 -21.94 -6.64 12.04
CA ILE A 271 -22.90 -7.50 11.34
C ILE A 271 -23.95 -8.02 12.33
N ASP A 272 -25.22 -7.79 12.03
CA ASP A 272 -26.35 -8.41 12.74
C ASP A 272 -26.37 -9.92 12.49
N LEU A 273 -26.34 -10.72 13.57
CA LEU A 273 -26.32 -12.18 13.50
C LEU A 273 -27.63 -12.76 12.95
N GLY A 274 -28.76 -12.04 13.05
CA GLY A 274 -30.01 -12.45 12.41
C GLY A 274 -29.92 -12.55 10.90
N ARG A 275 -29.01 -11.78 10.27
CA ARG A 275 -28.71 -11.89 8.84
C ARG A 275 -27.88 -13.12 8.47
N ILE A 276 -27.25 -13.75 9.46
CA ILE A 276 -26.49 -15.00 9.29
C ILE A 276 -27.43 -16.18 9.47
N THR A 277 -28.28 -16.15 10.50
CA THR A 277 -29.28 -17.20 10.73
C THR A 277 -30.36 -17.22 9.66
N SER A 278 -30.68 -16.10 9.02
CA SER A 278 -31.59 -16.09 7.85
C SER A 278 -31.04 -16.88 6.65
N VAL A 279 -29.71 -17.02 6.55
CA VAL A 279 -29.05 -17.77 5.48
C VAL A 279 -28.76 -19.21 5.88
N LEU A 280 -28.35 -19.44 7.13
CA LEU A 280 -27.86 -20.76 7.58
C LEU A 280 -28.86 -21.53 8.44
N GLY A 281 -29.84 -20.87 9.04
CA GLY A 281 -30.75 -21.41 10.05
C GLY A 281 -30.38 -20.95 11.47
N GLU A 282 -31.36 -21.02 12.37
CA GLU A 282 -31.22 -20.64 13.79
C GLU A 282 -30.28 -21.57 14.58
N ASP A 283 -29.98 -22.75 14.05
CA ASP A 283 -29.06 -23.71 14.67
C ASP A 283 -27.59 -23.46 14.29
N ALA A 284 -27.27 -22.43 13.49
CA ALA A 284 -25.90 -22.16 13.06
C ALA A 284 -24.96 -21.83 14.24
N SER A 285 -23.78 -22.45 14.23
CA SER A 285 -22.69 -22.11 15.16
C SER A 285 -21.90 -20.93 14.64
N ILE A 286 -22.27 -19.73 15.09
CA ILE A 286 -21.67 -18.47 14.66
C ILE A 286 -20.50 -18.07 15.58
N TRP A 287 -19.31 -18.09 15.02
CA TRP A 287 -18.10 -17.49 15.59
C TRP A 287 -17.96 -16.06 15.09
N VAL A 288 -17.60 -15.12 15.96
CA VAL A 288 -17.42 -13.72 15.58
C VAL A 288 -16.02 -13.26 15.96
N ILE A 289 -15.32 -12.64 15.03
CA ILE A 289 -14.13 -11.83 15.30
C ILE A 289 -14.52 -10.36 15.11
N THR A 290 -14.35 -9.56 16.14
CA THR A 290 -14.68 -8.13 16.14
C THR A 290 -13.61 -7.33 16.88
N VAL A 291 -13.74 -6.02 16.84
CA VAL A 291 -13.00 -5.06 17.66
C VAL A 291 -13.99 -4.22 18.47
N GLN A 292 -13.50 -3.45 19.44
CA GLN A 292 -14.34 -2.58 20.27
C GLN A 292 -15.16 -1.59 19.44
N THR A 293 -14.57 -1.05 18.37
CA THR A 293 -15.23 -0.11 17.47
C THR A 293 -14.86 -0.43 16.02
N PRO A 294 -15.70 -1.19 15.31
CA PRO A 294 -15.48 -1.51 13.90
C PRO A 294 -15.39 -0.23 13.05
N HIS A 295 -14.43 -0.19 12.13
CA HIS A 295 -14.22 0.98 11.28
C HIS A 295 -13.51 0.62 9.97
N ASN A 296 -13.83 1.31 8.87
CA ASN A 296 -13.24 1.07 7.55
C ASN A 296 -11.71 1.25 7.54
N ASP A 297 -11.20 2.23 8.29
CA ASP A 297 -9.76 2.51 8.46
C ASP A 297 -9.17 1.88 9.73
N LEU A 298 -9.68 0.71 10.15
CA LEU A 298 -9.16 -0.02 11.32
C LEU A 298 -7.68 -0.43 11.14
N MET A 299 -7.32 -0.90 9.95
CA MET A 299 -5.95 -1.35 9.63
C MET A 299 -5.08 -0.16 9.24
N LYS A 300 -4.11 0.15 10.09
CA LYS A 300 -3.18 1.29 10.05
C LYS A 300 -1.71 0.89 10.07
N SER A 301 -1.40 -0.38 10.33
CA SER A 301 -0.01 -0.85 10.32
C SER A 301 0.14 -2.32 9.92
N ARG A 302 1.37 -2.71 9.55
CA ARG A 302 1.74 -4.11 9.27
C ARG A 302 1.61 -4.99 10.51
N ASP A 303 1.91 -4.45 11.68
CA ASP A 303 1.85 -5.18 12.95
C ASP A 303 0.40 -5.53 13.30
N GLN A 304 -0.55 -4.66 12.99
CA GLN A 304 -1.98 -4.93 13.13
C GLN A 304 -2.44 -6.11 12.26
N LEU A 305 -1.97 -6.19 11.02
CA LEU A 305 -2.22 -7.33 10.13
C LEU A 305 -1.56 -8.60 10.67
N SER A 306 -0.36 -8.49 11.24
CA SER A 306 0.32 -9.63 11.88
C SER A 306 -0.45 -10.18 13.07
N SER A 307 -0.94 -9.30 13.94
CA SER A 307 -1.79 -9.67 15.08
C SER A 307 -3.11 -10.30 14.62
N LEU A 308 -3.74 -9.77 13.55
CA LEU A 308 -4.92 -10.38 12.96
C LEU A 308 -4.64 -11.80 12.45
N ARG A 309 -3.55 -12.01 11.69
CA ARG A 309 -3.16 -13.35 11.23
C ARG A 309 -3.01 -14.34 12.39
N ALA A 310 -2.40 -13.90 13.49
CA ALA A 310 -2.23 -14.74 14.68
C ALA A 310 -3.58 -15.13 15.31
N VAL A 311 -4.54 -14.20 15.35
CA VAL A 311 -5.92 -14.46 15.81
C VAL A 311 -6.63 -15.44 14.88
N LEU A 312 -6.58 -15.19 13.57
CA LEU A 312 -7.26 -16.00 12.57
C LEU A 312 -6.80 -17.47 12.59
N ARG A 313 -5.48 -17.71 12.64
CA ARG A 313 -4.92 -19.08 12.72
C ARG A 313 -5.48 -19.85 13.92
N ARG A 314 -5.58 -19.20 15.09
CA ARG A 314 -6.17 -19.82 16.29
C ARG A 314 -7.66 -20.06 16.13
N VAL A 315 -8.40 -19.12 15.56
CA VAL A 315 -9.86 -19.26 15.39
C VAL A 315 -10.19 -20.36 14.38
N PHE A 316 -9.49 -20.42 13.25
CA PHE A 316 -9.69 -21.49 12.27
C PHE A 316 -9.43 -22.88 12.85
N ASP A 317 -8.36 -23.05 13.63
CA ASP A 317 -8.07 -24.32 14.28
C ASP A 317 -9.17 -24.72 15.28
N ARG A 318 -9.67 -23.76 16.08
CA ARG A 318 -10.76 -23.99 17.04
C ARG A 318 -12.08 -24.34 16.37
N ILE A 319 -12.44 -23.65 15.28
CA ILE A 319 -13.64 -23.94 14.50
C ILE A 319 -13.54 -25.36 13.93
N LYS A 320 -12.41 -25.70 13.31
CA LYS A 320 -12.15 -27.04 12.77
C LYS A 320 -12.23 -28.12 13.85
N SER A 321 -11.64 -27.89 15.02
CA SER A 321 -11.71 -28.83 16.14
C SER A 321 -13.14 -29.05 16.63
N ALA A 322 -14.00 -28.04 16.55
CA ALA A 322 -15.39 -28.13 17.00
C ALA A 322 -16.33 -28.79 15.96
N HIS A 323 -16.05 -28.63 14.66
CA HIS A 323 -16.97 -28.98 13.57
C HIS A 323 -16.48 -30.11 12.65
N GLY A 324 -15.19 -30.41 12.68
CA GLY A 324 -14.55 -31.43 11.84
C GLY A 324 -14.04 -30.88 10.50
N GLN A 325 -13.03 -31.57 9.95
CA GLN A 325 -12.28 -31.14 8.75
C GLN A 325 -13.15 -31.03 7.49
N SER A 326 -14.17 -31.87 7.34
CA SER A 326 -15.01 -31.93 6.14
C SER A 326 -16.21 -30.99 6.19
N ALA A 327 -16.48 -30.35 7.32
CA ALA A 327 -17.58 -29.38 7.41
C ALA A 327 -17.24 -28.11 6.62
N ILE A 328 -18.25 -27.47 6.04
CA ILE A 328 -18.08 -26.21 5.32
C ILE A 328 -18.07 -25.07 6.33
N LEU A 329 -17.03 -24.24 6.29
CA LEU A 329 -16.99 -22.99 7.01
C LEU A 329 -17.61 -21.88 6.16
N HIS A 330 -18.73 -21.34 6.61
CA HIS A 330 -19.41 -20.23 5.97
C HIS A 330 -18.82 -18.90 6.48
N ILE A 331 -18.22 -18.09 5.60
CA ILE A 331 -17.52 -16.86 5.99
C ILE A 331 -18.29 -15.64 5.51
N PHE A 332 -18.62 -14.75 6.46
CA PHE A 332 -19.31 -13.48 6.23
C PHE A 332 -18.41 -12.35 6.71
N ALA A 333 -18.07 -11.42 5.83
CA ALA A 333 -17.13 -10.37 6.14
C ALA A 333 -17.75 -8.98 6.01
N ALA A 334 -17.42 -8.13 6.98
CA ALA A 334 -17.38 -6.69 6.90
C ALA A 334 -16.01 -6.30 7.44
N ALA A 335 -15.00 -6.26 6.58
CA ALA A 335 -13.63 -6.02 6.97
C ALA A 335 -12.87 -5.10 5.99
N PRO A 336 -11.81 -4.41 6.46
CA PRO A 336 -10.90 -3.69 5.57
C PRO A 336 -10.29 -4.62 4.51
N VAL A 337 -9.93 -4.04 3.36
CA VAL A 337 -9.36 -4.78 2.21
C VAL A 337 -8.18 -5.65 2.63
N SER A 338 -7.22 -5.06 3.34
CA SER A 338 -6.03 -5.77 3.80
C SER A 338 -6.36 -6.94 4.72
N ALA A 339 -7.35 -6.78 5.61
CA ALA A 339 -7.81 -7.85 6.48
C ALA A 339 -8.43 -9.02 5.68
N CYS A 340 -9.22 -8.74 4.63
CA CYS A 340 -9.79 -9.77 3.75
C CYS A 340 -8.69 -10.59 3.05
N LEU A 341 -7.64 -9.93 2.55
CA LEU A 341 -6.47 -10.64 1.98
C LEU A 341 -5.79 -11.54 3.02
N GLU A 342 -5.56 -11.03 4.22
CA GLU A 342 -4.91 -11.79 5.29
C GLU A 342 -5.73 -13.00 5.75
N VAL A 343 -7.07 -12.91 5.73
CA VAL A 343 -7.97 -14.06 5.97
C VAL A 343 -7.69 -15.18 4.98
N GLY A 344 -7.57 -14.84 3.69
CA GLY A 344 -7.22 -15.83 2.67
C GLY A 344 -5.80 -16.38 2.84
N ARG A 345 -4.83 -15.51 3.14
CA ARG A 345 -3.42 -15.88 3.22
C ARG A 345 -3.09 -16.86 4.33
N VAL A 346 -3.80 -16.79 5.47
CA VAL A 346 -3.55 -17.72 6.58
C VAL A 346 -4.14 -19.10 6.33
N ARG A 347 -4.91 -19.30 5.25
CA ARG A 347 -5.48 -20.60 4.91
C ARG A 347 -4.38 -21.60 4.59
N MET A 348 -4.47 -22.78 5.19
CA MET A 348 -3.66 -23.95 4.85
C MET A 348 -4.47 -24.92 3.98
N PRO A 349 -4.22 -25.00 2.65
CA PRO A 349 -5.08 -25.74 1.72
C PRO A 349 -5.34 -27.20 2.07
N LYS A 350 -4.36 -27.86 2.70
CA LYS A 350 -4.42 -29.28 3.09
C LYS A 350 -4.96 -29.53 4.50
N ALA A 351 -5.05 -28.49 5.33
CA ALA A 351 -5.30 -28.63 6.77
C ALA A 351 -6.52 -27.87 7.28
N ASP A 352 -7.06 -26.92 6.50
CA ASP A 352 -8.24 -26.14 6.85
C ASP A 352 -9.48 -26.64 6.13
N MET A 353 -10.65 -26.34 6.71
CA MET A 353 -11.96 -26.70 6.18
C MET A 353 -12.20 -26.11 4.77
N PRO A 354 -13.07 -26.71 3.94
CA PRO A 354 -13.61 -26.03 2.76
C PRO A 354 -14.41 -24.79 3.18
N TRP A 355 -14.33 -23.70 2.39
CA TRP A 355 -14.99 -22.44 2.70
C TRP A 355 -16.10 -22.12 1.70
N GLN A 356 -17.20 -21.57 2.21
CA GLN A 356 -18.18 -20.86 1.41
C GLN A 356 -18.12 -19.37 1.79
N LEU A 357 -17.71 -18.54 0.85
CA LEU A 357 -17.65 -17.09 1.03
C LEU A 357 -18.98 -16.46 0.61
N TYR A 358 -19.40 -15.46 1.37
CA TYR A 358 -20.63 -14.71 1.15
C TYR A 358 -20.33 -13.23 0.90
N ASP A 359 -21.14 -12.62 0.04
CA ASP A 359 -21.13 -11.17 -0.16
C ASP A 359 -22.48 -10.56 0.20
N GLN A 360 -22.47 -9.30 0.65
CA GLN A 360 -23.70 -8.58 0.97
C GLN A 360 -24.26 -7.92 -0.28
N VAL A 361 -25.38 -8.44 -0.78
CA VAL A 361 -26.07 -7.92 -1.97
C VAL A 361 -27.45 -7.43 -1.55
N ASN A 362 -27.56 -6.12 -1.29
CA ASN A 362 -28.81 -5.50 -0.82
C ASN A 362 -30.01 -5.77 -1.76
N ALA A 363 -29.78 -5.78 -3.07
CA ALA A 363 -30.81 -6.09 -4.07
C ALA A 363 -31.37 -7.52 -3.96
N ARG A 364 -30.61 -8.45 -3.35
CA ARG A 364 -31.00 -9.85 -3.11
C ARG A 364 -31.38 -10.11 -1.65
N GLY A 365 -31.60 -9.06 -0.85
CA GLY A 365 -32.16 -9.19 0.50
C GLY A 365 -31.17 -9.62 1.59
N GLY A 366 -29.85 -9.62 1.34
CA GLY A 366 -28.88 -9.99 2.35
C GLY A 366 -27.60 -10.61 1.80
N PHE A 367 -27.02 -11.50 2.60
CA PHE A 367 -25.83 -12.25 2.21
C PHE A 367 -26.20 -13.36 1.22
N VAL A 368 -25.44 -13.43 0.13
CA VAL A 368 -25.58 -14.46 -0.90
C VAL A 368 -24.27 -15.24 -1.08
N PRO A 369 -24.30 -16.54 -1.40
CA PRO A 369 -23.10 -17.29 -1.71
C PRO A 369 -22.39 -16.67 -2.92
N ALA A 370 -21.10 -16.37 -2.78
CA ALA A 370 -20.28 -15.75 -3.83
C ALA A 370 -19.26 -16.73 -4.40
N LEU A 371 -18.38 -17.29 -3.55
CA LEU A 371 -17.29 -18.18 -3.98
C LEU A 371 -17.14 -19.37 -3.04
N SER A 372 -16.88 -20.55 -3.60
CA SER A 372 -16.55 -21.75 -2.84
C SER A 372 -15.07 -22.08 -3.01
N ILE A 373 -14.37 -22.27 -1.89
CA ILE A 373 -12.95 -22.67 -1.84
C ILE A 373 -12.89 -24.09 -1.30
N SER A 374 -12.60 -25.04 -2.19
CA SER A 374 -12.55 -26.46 -1.86
C SER A 374 -11.25 -26.86 -1.15
N LEU A 375 -11.24 -28.05 -0.55
CA LEU A 375 -10.00 -28.77 -0.26
C LEU A 375 -9.32 -29.07 -1.61
N GLU A 376 -8.02 -28.82 -1.74
CA GLU A 376 -7.29 -29.33 -2.90
C GLU A 376 -7.36 -30.86 -2.86
N ALA A 377 -7.81 -31.47 -3.95
CA ALA A 377 -7.67 -32.92 -4.13
C ALA A 377 -6.18 -33.23 -4.23
N ASN A 378 -5.71 -34.18 -3.42
CA ASN A 378 -4.31 -34.63 -3.36
C ASN A 378 -3.69 -34.88 -4.74
#